data_AF-A0A3C0QLK6-F1
#
_entry.id   AF-A0A3C0QLK6-F1
#
_cell.length_a   1.000
_cell.length_b   1.000
_cell.length_c   1.000
_cell.angle_alpha   90.00
_cell.angle_beta   90.00
_cell.angle_gamma   90.00
#
_symmetry.space_group_name_H-M   'P 1'
#
loop_
_entity.id
_entity.type
_entity.pdbx_description
1 polymer ?
#
loop_
_entity_poly.entity_id
_entity_poly.type
_entity_poly.pdbx_seq_one_letter_code
_entity_poly.pdbx_strand_id
1 'polypeptide(L)' 'MKPNSKKIDILYKKMMAKKTGQEKVLMGFSMFDFSTRFILASIKNKIPPDKLKKEVFLRLYKNDFDDCQQRKIIDRLQ' A
#
# COMPACT_ATOMS: atom_id res chain seq x y z
N MET A 1 -2.50 -21.19 -15.58
CA MET A 1 -1.21 -20.46 -15.51
C MET A 1 -0.87 -20.00 -16.93
N LYS A 2 -0.88 -18.69 -17.26
CA LYS A 2 -0.64 -18.23 -18.64
C LYS A 2 0.84 -18.45 -19.02
N PRO A 3 1.16 -18.99 -20.21
CA PRO A 3 2.53 -19.33 -20.60
C PRO A 3 3.50 -18.13 -20.66
N ASN A 4 2.98 -16.89 -20.70
CA ASN A 4 3.78 -15.67 -20.73
C ASN A 4 4.26 -15.18 -19.35
N SER A 5 3.73 -15.74 -18.24
CA SER A 5 4.07 -15.32 -16.87
C SER A 5 5.54 -15.53 -16.51
N LYS A 6 6.09 -16.72 -16.84
CA LYS A 6 7.48 -17.06 -16.52
C LYS A 6 8.50 -16.12 -17.20
N LYS A 7 8.26 -15.71 -18.44
CA LYS A 7 9.14 -14.79 -19.17
C LYS A 7 9.16 -13.40 -18.54
N ILE A 8 7.99 -12.91 -18.13
CA ILE A 8 7.84 -11.62 -17.45
C ILE A 8 8.53 -11.65 -16.09
N ASP A 9 8.35 -12.72 -15.30
CA ASP A 9 9.00 -12.85 -14.00
C ASP A 9 10.53 -12.90 -14.11
N ILE A 10 11.06 -13.62 -15.12
CA ILE A 10 12.50 -13.66 -15.39
C ILE A 10 13.02 -12.28 -15.77
N LEU A 11 12.32 -11.55 -16.63
CA LEU A 11 12.70 -10.20 -17.03
C LEU A 11 12.68 -9.24 -15.83
N TYR A 12 11.61 -9.28 -15.03
CA TYR A 12 11.47 -8.49 -13.82
C TYR A 12 12.63 -8.75 -12.84
N LYS A 13 12.93 -10.03 -12.56
CA LYS A 13 14.06 -10.40 -11.70
C LYS A 13 15.39 -9.87 -12.24
N LYS A 14 15.63 -9.98 -13.55
CA LYS A 14 16.83 -9.42 -14.19
C LYS A 14 16.92 -7.90 -14.04
N MET A 15 15.81 -7.18 -14.18
CA MET A 15 15.78 -5.72 -13.97
C MET A 15 16.05 -5.35 -12.50
N MET A 16 15.46 -6.08 -11.55
CA MET A 16 15.65 -5.85 -10.13
C MET A 16 17.07 -6.19 -9.66
N ALA A 17 17.73 -7.17 -10.25
CA ALA A 17 19.12 -7.51 -9.96
C ALA A 17 20.10 -6.38 -10.31
N LYS A 18 19.77 -5.54 -11.30
CA LYS A 18 20.58 -4.38 -11.70
C LYS A 18 20.47 -3.18 -10.76
N LYS A 19 19.51 -3.19 -9.83
CA LYS A 19 19.27 -2.09 -8.89
C LYS A 19 20.01 -2.31 -7.58
N THR A 20 20.58 -1.24 -7.04
CA THR A 20 21.15 -1.20 -5.69
C THR A 20 20.06 -1.33 -4.62
N GLY A 21 20.46 -1.60 -3.37
CA GLY A 21 19.54 -1.61 -2.24
C GLY A 21 18.82 -0.27 -2.06
N GLN A 22 19.54 0.85 -2.19
CA GLN A 22 18.98 2.19 -2.07
C GLN A 22 17.94 2.48 -3.14
N GLU A 23 18.21 2.12 -4.40
CA GLU A 23 17.24 2.29 -5.50
C GLU A 23 15.98 1.46 -5.30
N LYS A 24 16.10 0.26 -4.72
CA LYS A 24 14.94 -0.58 -4.39
C LYS A 24 14.09 0.04 -3.29
N VAL A 25 14.72 0.62 -2.27
CA VAL A 25 14.02 1.34 -1.20
C VAL A 25 13.28 2.56 -1.76
N LEU A 26 13.94 3.38 -2.58
CA LEU A 26 13.31 4.53 -3.24
C LEU A 26 12.11 4.09 -4.10
N MET A 27 12.26 2.99 -4.86
CA MET A 27 11.16 2.43 -5.63
C MET A 27 9.99 2.01 -4.73
N GLY A 28 10.27 1.39 -3.59
CA GLY A 28 9.26 1.05 -2.57
C GLY A 28 8.48 2.28 -2.09
N PHE A 29 9.18 3.37 -1.76
CA PHE A 29 8.54 4.63 -1.36
C PHE A 29 7.69 5.23 -2.47
N SER A 30 8.17 5.26 -3.72
CA SER A 30 7.39 5.76 -4.85
C SER A 30 6.14 4.90 -5.09
N MET A 31 6.25 3.58 -4.97
CA MET A 31 5.09 2.69 -5.12
C MET A 31 4.08 2.89 -3.99
N PHE A 32 4.54 3.05 -2.75
CA PHE A 32 3.67 3.29 -1.60
C PHE A 32 2.92 4.64 -1.71
N ASP A 33 3.62 5.71 -2.10
CA ASP A 33 3.00 7.02 -2.36
C ASP A 33 1.93 6.94 -3.45
N PHE A 34 2.26 6.28 -4.57
CA PHE A 34 1.30 6.07 -5.66
C PHE A 34 0.06 5.29 -5.20
N SER A 35 0.25 4.16 -4.50
CA SER A 35 -0.85 3.35 -3.98
C SER A 35 -1.73 4.13 -3.00
N THR A 36 -1.12 4.92 -2.12
CA THR A 36 -1.84 5.75 -1.15
C THR A 36 -2.71 6.80 -1.86
N ARG A 37 -2.17 7.51 -2.85
CA ARG A 37 -2.93 8.48 -3.66
C ARG A 37 -4.08 7.83 -4.41
N PHE A 38 -3.85 6.66 -4.99
CA PHE A 38 -4.88 5.93 -5.71
C PHE A 38 -6.03 5.49 -4.79
N ILE A 39 -5.69 4.95 -3.61
CA ILE A 39 -6.69 4.57 -2.59
C ILE A 39 -7.49 5.80 -2.17
N LEU A 40 -6.83 6.91 -1.82
CA LEU A 40 -7.49 8.15 -1.42
C LEU A 40 -8.45 8.66 -2.50
N ALA A 41 -8.00 8.72 -3.75
CA ALA A 41 -8.85 9.13 -4.88
C ALA A 41 -10.08 8.21 -5.05
N SER A 42 -9.92 6.91 -4.80
CA SER A 42 -11.01 5.94 -4.96
C SER A 42 -12.11 6.03 -3.88
N ILE A 43 -11.79 6.57 -2.69
CA ILE A 43 -12.69 6.59 -1.53
C ILE A 43 -13.13 8.00 -1.09
N LYS A 44 -12.35 9.06 -1.38
CA LYS A 44 -12.56 10.41 -0.84
C LYS A 44 -13.96 11.00 -1.11
N ASN A 45 -14.57 10.67 -2.26
CA ASN A 45 -15.90 11.16 -2.64
C ASN A 45 -17.03 10.16 -2.36
N LYS A 46 -16.70 8.98 -1.81
CA LYS A 46 -17.67 7.91 -1.52
C LYS A 46 -17.96 7.75 -0.03
N ILE A 47 -17.17 8.41 0.82
CA ILE A 47 -17.19 8.23 2.27
C ILE A 47 -17.25 9.61 2.93
N PRO A 48 -18.07 9.79 3.98
CA PRO A 48 -18.09 11.01 4.77
C PRO A 48 -16.69 11.41 5.30
N PRO A 49 -16.34 12.71 5.35
CA PRO A 49 -15.01 13.16 5.76
C PRO A 49 -14.57 12.69 7.15
N ASP A 50 -15.49 12.58 8.09
CA ASP A 50 -15.30 12.05 9.45
C ASP A 50 -14.85 10.59 9.45
N LYS A 51 -15.30 9.78 8.48
CA LYS A 51 -14.93 8.36 8.35
C LYS A 51 -13.69 8.11 7.50
N LEU A 52 -13.22 9.13 6.78
CA LEU A 52 -12.12 8.98 5.83
C LEU A 52 -10.83 8.51 6.50
N LYS A 53 -10.48 9.09 7.66
CA LYS A 53 -9.24 8.74 8.39
C LYS A 53 -9.24 7.28 8.84
N LYS A 54 -10.37 6.80 9.37
CA LYS A 54 -10.55 5.41 9.77
C LYS A 54 -10.38 4.45 8.59
N GLU A 55 -10.97 4.77 7.45
CA GLU A 55 -10.86 3.93 6.25
C GLU A 55 -9.46 3.89 5.65
N VAL A 56 -8.74 5.02 5.67
CA VAL A 56 -7.33 5.06 5.27
C VAL A 56 -6.50 4.18 6.21
N PHE A 57 -6.71 4.28 7.52
CA PHE A 57 -6.02 3.43 8.50
C PHE A 57 -6.26 1.95 8.24
N LEU A 58 -7.53 1.55 8.07
CA LEU A 58 -7.90 0.15 7.86
C LEU A 58 -7.31 -0.46 6.59
N ARG A 59 -7.12 0.35 5.53
CA ARG A 59 -6.60 -0.12 4.24
C ARG A 59 -5.09 -0.18 4.17
N LEU A 60 -4.40 0.77 4.80
CA LEU A 60 -2.96 0.93 4.66
C LEU A 60 -2.16 0.34 5.83
N TYR A 61 -2.69 0.43 7.04
CA TYR A 61 -1.90 0.23 8.25
C TYR A 61 -2.44 -0.83 9.20
N LYS A 62 -3.67 -1.32 9.00
CA LYS A 62 -4.32 -2.28 9.91
C LYS A 62 -3.41 -3.47 10.28
N ASN A 63 -2.72 -4.03 9.30
CA ASN A 63 -1.92 -5.25 9.46
C ASN A 63 -0.62 -5.02 10.24
N ASP A 64 -0.24 -3.76 10.49
CA ASP A 64 0.94 -3.40 11.27
C ASP A 64 0.67 -3.40 12.79
N PHE A 65 -0.59 -3.58 13.19
CA PHE A 65 -1.06 -3.48 14.57
C PHE A 65 -1.88 -4.69 14.99
N ASP A 66 -1.77 -5.07 16.27
CA ASP A 66 -2.66 -6.08 16.85
C ASP A 66 -4.09 -5.54 17.05
N ASP A 67 -5.04 -6.43 17.33
CA ASP A 67 -6.45 -6.06 17.47
C ASP A 67 -6.69 -5.07 18.63
N CYS A 68 -5.88 -5.11 19.69
CA CYS A 68 -5.98 -4.18 20.81
C CYS A 68 -5.53 -2.78 20.41
N GLN A 69 -4.40 -2.68 19.70
CA GLN A 69 -3.87 -1.43 19.16
C GLN A 69 -4.81 -0.85 18.10
N GLN A 70 -5.33 -1.68 17.19
CA GLN A 70 -6.29 -1.25 16.17
C GLN A 70 -7.52 -0.59 16.79
N ARG A 71 -8.14 -1.21 17.82
CA ARG A 71 -9.29 -0.62 18.53
C ARG A 71 -8.96 0.75 19.11
N LYS A 72 -7.85 0.85 19.85
CA LYS A 72 -7.39 2.12 20.46
C LYS A 72 -7.17 3.22 19.42
N ILE A 73 -6.63 2.88 18.25
CA ILE A 73 -6.40 3.84 17.16
C ILE A 73 -7.74 4.26 16.56
N ILE A 74 -8.61 3.30 16.22
CA ILE A 74 -9.92 3.58 15.62
C ILE A 74 -10.79 4.45 16.53
N ASP A 75 -10.79 4.21 17.84
CA ASP A 75 -11.55 5.00 18.82
C ASP A 75 -11.07 6.46 18.88
N ARG A 76 -9.80 6.71 18.57
CA ARG A 76 -9.22 8.07 18.48
C ARG A 76 -9.39 8.73 17.10
N LEU A 77 -9.81 7.96 16.10
CA LEU A 77 -10.06 8.45 14.73
C LEU A 77 -11.55 8.79 14.49
N GLN A 78 -12.38 8.74 15.54
CA GLN A 78 -13.78 9.17 15.53
C GLN A 78 -13.91 10.69 15.41
#